data_AF-A0A2T6C9Y1-F1
#
_entry.id   AF-A0A2T6C9Y1-F1
#
_cell.length_a   1.000
_cell.length_b   1.000
_cell.length_c   1.000
_cell.angle_alpha   90.00
_cell.angle_beta   90.00
_cell.angle_gamma   90.00
#
_symmetry.space_group_name_H-M   'P 1'
#
loop_
_entity.id
_entity.type
_entity.pdbx_description
1 polymer ?
#
loop_
_entity_poly.entity_id
_entity_poly.type
_entity_poly.pdbx_seq_one_letter_code
_entity_poly.pdbx_strand_id
1 'polypeptide(L)'
;MNTEPTSLFDLAPKRLQWLATRQKVVSENIANADVSGYRAQDTQSFASYLADASGRGILPDAKVTEADVGWGMDMSGNNVVLEEQMMEANANSGQFKIAANLYRKAHEMLYAVAGRR
;
A
#
# COMPACT_ATOMS: atom_id res chain seq x y z
N MET A 1 -29.20 1.40 5.71
CA MET A 1 -28.70 2.79 5.82
C MET A 1 -27.24 2.76 5.41
N ASN A 2 -26.88 3.33 4.27
CA ASN A 2 -25.50 3.32 3.77
C ASN A 2 -24.65 4.26 4.64
N THR A 3 -23.82 3.69 5.50
CA THR A 3 -22.85 4.39 6.35
C THR A 3 -21.58 4.78 5.57
N GLU A 4 -21.74 5.29 4.36
CA GLU A 4 -20.65 5.70 3.47
C GLU A 4 -19.60 6.62 4.14
N PRO A 5 -19.97 7.68 4.90
CA PRO A 5 -18.97 8.53 5.54
C PRO A 5 -18.22 7.80 6.64
N THR A 6 -18.91 7.09 7.54
CA THR A 6 -18.29 6.33 8.64
C THR A 6 -17.39 5.20 8.13
N SER A 7 -17.71 4.61 6.97
CA SER A 7 -16.87 3.61 6.31
C SER A 7 -15.62 4.22 5.66
N LEU A 8 -15.74 5.38 5.00
CA LEU A 8 -14.60 6.02 4.34
C LEU A 8 -13.54 6.50 5.35
N PHE A 9 -13.94 7.05 6.50
CA PHE A 9 -12.99 7.48 7.53
C PHE A 9 -12.24 6.33 8.20
N ASP A 10 -12.83 5.13 8.22
CA ASP A 10 -12.15 3.94 8.72
C ASP A 10 -11.27 3.30 7.61
N LEU A 11 -11.72 3.33 6.36
CA LEU A 11 -11.03 2.70 5.23
C LEU A 11 -9.85 3.53 4.71
N ALA A 12 -9.96 4.86 4.68
CA ALA A 12 -8.90 5.71 4.13
C ALA A 12 -7.58 5.63 4.92
N PRO A 13 -7.57 5.70 6.27
CA PRO A 13 -6.35 5.45 7.05
C PRO A 13 -5.77 4.05 6.79
N LYS A 14 -6.62 3.01 6.70
CA LYS A 14 -6.19 1.64 6.34
C LYS A 14 -5.53 1.59 4.96
N ARG A 15 -6.10 2.28 3.96
CA ARG A 15 -5.53 2.35 2.61
C ARG A 15 -4.19 3.10 2.61
N LEU A 16 -4.09 4.21 3.32
CA LEU A 16 -2.85 4.98 3.45
C LEU A 16 -1.75 4.16 4.15
N GLN A 17 -2.10 3.44 5.22
CA GLN A 17 -1.16 2.54 5.91
C GLN A 17 -0.66 1.44 4.98
N TRP A 18 -1.55 0.77 4.26
CA TRP A 18 -1.19 -0.26 3.28
C TRP A 18 -0.27 0.27 2.18
N LEU A 19 -0.58 1.45 1.62
CA LEU A 19 0.26 2.10 0.60
C LEU A 19 1.63 2.53 1.15
N ALA A 20 1.70 2.91 2.43
CA ALA A 20 2.96 3.22 3.11
C ALA A 20 3.80 1.95 3.30
N THR A 21 3.20 0.84 3.70
CA THR A 21 3.90 -0.46 3.76
C THR A 21 4.41 -0.87 2.37
N ARG A 22 3.59 -0.73 1.33
CA ARG A 22 4.01 -1.04 -0.04
C ARG A 22 5.15 -0.15 -0.53
N GLN A 23 5.12 1.15 -0.20
CA GLN A 23 6.23 2.05 -0.53
C GLN A 23 7.53 1.58 0.11
N LYS A 24 7.47 1.14 1.37
CA LYS A 24 8.63 0.62 2.09
C LYS A 24 9.19 -0.62 1.39
N VAL A 25 8.34 -1.59 1.05
CA VAL A 25 8.75 -2.83 0.37
C VAL A 25 9.40 -2.54 -0.99
N VAL A 26 8.78 -1.68 -1.82
CA VAL A 26 9.35 -1.31 -3.12
C VAL A 26 10.69 -0.59 -2.95
N SER A 27 10.82 0.31 -1.97
CA SER A 27 12.11 0.95 -1.66
C SER A 27 13.17 -0.06 -1.21
N GLU A 28 12.78 -1.08 -0.42
CA GLU A 28 13.68 -2.16 0.01
C GLU A 28 14.11 -3.04 -1.16
N ASN A 29 13.20 -3.36 -2.09
CA ASN A 29 13.53 -4.08 -3.31
C ASN A 29 14.52 -3.29 -4.17
N ILE A 30 14.27 -2.00 -4.40
CA ILE A 30 15.17 -1.12 -5.17
C ILE A 30 16.55 -1.05 -4.52
N ALA A 31 16.62 -0.90 -3.20
CA ALA A 31 17.89 -0.80 -2.46
C ALA A 31 18.70 -2.10 -2.52
N ASN A 32 18.04 -3.25 -2.63
CA ASN A 32 18.68 -4.56 -2.69
C ASN A 32 18.73 -5.15 -4.10
N ALA A 33 18.43 -4.36 -5.14
CA ALA A 33 18.35 -4.85 -6.52
C ALA A 33 19.69 -5.43 -7.03
N ASP A 34 20.83 -4.97 -6.49
CA ASP A 34 22.17 -5.47 -6.87
C ASP A 34 22.70 -6.56 -5.90
N VAL A 35 21.92 -6.96 -4.89
CA VAL A 35 22.33 -7.97 -3.90
C VAL A 35 22.10 -9.36 -4.47
N SER A 36 23.18 -10.12 -4.62
CA SER A 36 23.13 -11.51 -5.10
C SER A 36 22.22 -12.37 -4.22
N GLY A 37 21.34 -13.16 -4.86
CA GLY A 37 20.36 -14.01 -4.19
C GLY A 37 19.20 -13.30 -3.51
N TYR A 38 19.02 -11.99 -3.71
CA TYR A 38 17.88 -11.26 -3.16
C TYR A 38 16.56 -11.62 -3.89
N ARG A 39 15.48 -11.73 -3.12
CA ARG A 39 14.15 -12.08 -3.61
C ARG A 39 13.22 -10.90 -3.42
N ALA A 40 12.61 -10.46 -4.51
CA ALA A 40 11.61 -9.40 -4.50
C ALA A 40 10.49 -9.73 -3.51
N GLN A 41 10.10 -8.74 -2.73
CA GLN A 41 8.99 -8.83 -1.79
C GLN A 41 7.82 -7.99 -2.30
N ASP A 42 6.60 -8.40 -1.99
CA ASP A 42 5.40 -7.59 -2.22
C ASP A 42 4.51 -7.63 -0.98
N THR A 43 3.62 -6.66 -0.87
CA THR A 43 2.58 -6.64 0.15
C THR A 43 1.41 -7.53 -0.25
N GLN A 44 0.76 -8.13 0.74
CA GLN A 44 -0.53 -8.77 0.52
C GLN A 44 -1.53 -7.80 -0.13
N SER A 45 -2.51 -8.34 -0.85
CA SER A 45 -3.56 -7.53 -1.46
C SER A 45 -4.30 -6.68 -0.42
N PHE A 46 -4.73 -5.47 -0.81
CA PHE A 46 -5.47 -4.60 0.09
C PHE A 46 -6.76 -5.25 0.62
N ALA A 47 -7.42 -6.09 -0.18
CA ALA A 47 -8.61 -6.83 0.25
C ALA A 47 -8.28 -7.83 1.38
N SER A 48 -7.17 -8.57 1.25
CA SER A 48 -6.66 -9.46 2.30
C SER A 48 -6.25 -8.68 3.54
N TYR A 49 -5.60 -7.53 3.36
CA TYR A 49 -5.25 -6.62 4.45
C TYR A 49 -6.48 -6.13 5.21
N LEU A 50 -7.54 -5.75 4.51
CA LEU A 50 -8.77 -5.29 5.13
C LEU A 50 -9.47 -6.41 5.90
N ALA A 51 -9.48 -7.63 5.36
CA ALA A 51 -10.00 -8.80 6.06
C ALA A 51 -9.24 -9.04 7.37
N ASP A 52 -7.90 -9.00 7.35
CA ASP A 52 -7.06 -9.12 8.54
C ASP A 52 -7.27 -7.98 9.56
N ALA A 53 -7.38 -6.74 9.06
CA ALA A 53 -7.60 -5.55 9.88
C ALA A 53 -9.02 -5.48 10.46
N SER A 54 -10.01 -6.13 9.84
CA SER A 54 -11.38 -6.18 10.34
C SER A 54 -11.53 -7.05 11.60
N GLY A 55 -10.63 -8.01 11.80
CA GLY A 55 -10.63 -8.90 12.97
C GLY A 55 -9.81 -8.41 14.16
N ARG A 56 -9.03 -7.34 14.00
CA ARG A 56 -8.15 -6.79 15.05
C ARG A 56 -8.38 -5.28 15.17
N GLY A 57 -8.76 -4.80 16.35
CA GLY A 57 -9.01 -3.37 16.64
C GLY A 57 -7.77 -2.46 16.60
N ILE A 58 -6.63 -2.96 16.11
CA ILE A 58 -5.37 -2.24 15.92
C ILE A 58 -5.08 -2.29 14.42
N LEU A 59 -4.75 -1.15 13.81
CA LEU A 59 -4.29 -1.07 12.41
C LEU A 59 -2.98 -1.85 12.28
N PRO A 60 -2.97 -3.07 11.69
CA PRO A 60 -1.73 -3.80 11.52
C PRO A 60 -0.97 -3.22 10.33
N ASP A 61 0.34 -3.48 10.23
CA ASP A 61 1.05 -3.32 8.97
C ASP A 61 0.61 -4.41 7.98
N ALA A 62 0.71 -4.11 6.67
CA ALA A 62 0.43 -5.11 5.66
C ALA A 62 1.45 -6.26 5.77
N LYS A 63 0.98 -7.51 5.72
CA LYS A 63 1.89 -8.65 5.63
C LYS A 63 2.67 -8.56 4.33
N VAL A 64 3.97 -8.77 4.43
CA VAL A 64 4.89 -8.84 3.30
C VAL A 64 5.07 -10.31 2.94
N THR A 65 4.85 -10.62 1.67
CA THR A 65 5.01 -11.94 1.07
C THR A 65 6.08 -11.88 0.00
N GLU A 66 6.75 -13.01 -0.26
CA GLU A 66 7.66 -13.09 -1.40
C GLU A 66 6.86 -12.85 -2.69
N ALA A 67 7.36 -12.00 -3.58
CA ALA A 67 6.68 -11.69 -4.82
C ALA A 67 6.70 -12.91 -5.74
N ASP A 68 5.53 -13.31 -6.24
CA ASP A 68 5.43 -14.39 -7.22
C ASP A 68 5.88 -13.86 -8.58
N VAL A 69 7.07 -14.28 -8.97
CA VAL A 69 7.74 -13.84 -10.18
C VAL A 69 7.65 -14.90 -11.27
N GLY A 70 6.88 -14.57 -12.30
CA GLY A 70 6.68 -15.45 -13.46
C GLY A 70 7.93 -15.59 -14.34
N TRP A 71 8.96 -14.76 -14.14
CA TRP A 71 10.21 -14.82 -14.89
C TRP A 71 11.26 -15.53 -14.06
N GLY A 72 11.83 -16.61 -14.63
CA GLY A 72 12.81 -17.45 -13.95
C GLY A 72 13.99 -16.63 -13.43
N MET A 73 14.46 -17.00 -12.24
CA MET A 73 15.61 -16.42 -11.55
C MET A 73 16.73 -16.11 -12.53
N ASP A 74 17.32 -14.92 -12.43
CA ASP A 74 18.55 -14.59 -13.14
C ASP A 74 19.65 -15.61 -12.76
N MET A 75 20.70 -15.73 -13.59
CA MET A 75 21.88 -16.56 -13.31
C MET A 75 22.53 -16.24 -11.96
N SER A 76 22.29 -15.04 -11.41
CA SER A 76 22.71 -14.59 -10.08
C SER A 76 21.78 -15.02 -8.92
N GLY A 77 20.64 -15.67 -9.21
CA GLY A 77 19.62 -15.99 -8.22
C GLY A 77 18.79 -14.78 -7.77
N ASN A 78 19.01 -13.61 -8.39
CA ASN A 78 18.21 -12.41 -8.19
C ASN A 78 16.92 -12.48 -9.01
N ASN A 79 15.91 -11.78 -8.50
CA ASN A 79 14.58 -11.74 -9.05
C ASN A 79 13.96 -10.31 -9.02
N VAL A 80 14.76 -9.30 -8.65
CA VAL A 80 14.33 -7.91 -8.69
C VAL A 80 14.61 -7.32 -10.06
N VAL A 81 13.56 -6.89 -10.76
CA VAL A 81 13.67 -6.09 -11.98
C VAL A 81 13.50 -4.61 -11.63
N LEU A 82 14.56 -3.82 -11.78
CA LEU A 82 14.57 -2.42 -11.34
C LEU A 82 13.53 -1.58 -12.09
N GLU A 83 13.35 -1.82 -13.38
CA GLU A 83 12.36 -1.15 -14.20
C GLU A 83 10.94 -1.38 -13.69
N GLU A 84 10.63 -2.61 -13.28
CA GLU A 84 9.34 -2.97 -12.69
C GLU A 84 9.13 -2.30 -11.34
N GLN A 85 10.14 -2.34 -10.47
CA GLN A 85 10.07 -1.70 -9.16
C GLN A 85 9.93 -0.17 -9.27
N MET A 86 10.55 0.47 -10.26
CA MET A 86 10.36 1.90 -10.53
C MET A 86 8.95 2.21 -11.01
N MET A 87 8.38 1.38 -11.89
CA MET A 87 6.99 1.52 -12.32
C MET A 87 6.03 1.37 -11.13
N GLU A 88 6.29 0.39 -10.27
CA GLU A 88 5.48 0.13 -9.07
C GLU A 88 5.58 1.27 -8.05
N ALA A 89 6.78 1.82 -7.82
CA ALA A 89 6.99 2.98 -6.96
C ALA A 89 6.20 4.20 -7.43
N ASN A 90 6.21 4.45 -8.75
CA ASN A 90 5.45 5.55 -9.33
C ASN A 90 3.92 5.33 -9.20
N ALA A 91 3.46 4.12 -9.50
CA ALA A 91 2.05 3.74 -9.32
C ALA A 91 1.61 3.92 -7.86
N ASN A 92 2.43 3.48 -6.90
CA ASN A 92 2.16 3.61 -5.48
C ASN A 92 2.12 5.08 -5.03
N SER A 93 3.07 5.91 -5.49
CA SER A 93 3.08 7.35 -5.24
C SER A 93 1.81 8.04 -5.74
N GLY A 94 1.34 7.66 -6.94
CA GLY A 94 0.08 8.15 -7.49
C GLY A 94 -1.13 7.77 -6.63
N GLN A 95 -1.23 6.49 -6.26
CA GLN A 95 -2.32 6.00 -5.41
C GLN A 95 -2.33 6.66 -4.02
N PHE A 96 -1.15 6.89 -3.44
CA PHE A 96 -1.03 7.56 -2.15
C PHE A 96 -1.54 9.00 -2.20
N LYS A 97 -1.17 9.76 -3.24
CA LYS A 97 -1.66 11.12 -3.44
C LYS A 97 -3.18 11.16 -3.59
N ILE A 98 -3.76 10.26 -4.38
CA ILE A 98 -5.21 10.18 -4.58
C ILE A 98 -5.92 9.85 -3.26
N ALA A 99 -5.45 8.84 -2.53
CA ALA A 99 -6.03 8.44 -1.25
C ALA A 99 -5.97 9.57 -0.21
N ALA A 100 -4.82 10.25 -0.11
CA ALA A 100 -4.63 11.37 0.82
C ALA A 100 -5.53 12.57 0.48
N ASN A 101 -5.66 12.89 -0.81
CA ASN A 101 -6.54 13.97 -1.27
C ASN A 101 -8.01 13.64 -1.02
N LEU A 102 -8.44 12.41 -1.27
CA LEU A 102 -9.81 11.96 -1.01
C LEU A 102 -10.12 12.03 0.50
N TYR A 103 -9.21 11.55 1.34
CA TYR A 103 -9.35 11.63 2.80
C TYR A 103 -9.48 13.07 3.29
N ARG A 104 -8.58 13.96 2.82
CA ARG A 104 -8.61 15.38 3.13
C ARG A 104 -9.96 16.00 2.72
N LYS A 105 -10.44 15.68 1.51
CA LYS A 105 -11.71 16.24 1.01
C LYS A 105 -12.91 15.73 1.79
N ALA A 106 -12.94 14.46 2.15
CA ALA A 106 -13.97 13.90 3.02
C ALA A 106 -13.98 14.60 4.38
N HIS A 107 -12.81 14.84 4.95
CA HIS A 107 -12.66 15.54 6.23
C HIS A 107 -13.15 16.99 6.17
N GLU A 108 -12.82 17.72 5.10
CA GLU A 108 -13.35 19.07 4.83
C GLU A 108 -14.88 19.06 4.75
N MET A 109 -15.47 18.08 4.04
CA MET A 109 -16.92 17.93 3.93
C MET A 109 -17.59 17.69 5.29
N LEU A 110 -16.98 16.88 6.17
CA LEU A 110 -17.48 16.70 7.54
C LEU A 110 -17.48 18.00 8.33
N TYR A 111 -16.38 18.76 8.32
CA TYR A 111 -16.32 20.03 9.05
C TYR A 111 -17.28 21.07 8.48
N ALA A 112 -17.40 21.13 7.15
CA ALA A 112 -18.35 22.00 6.47
C ALA A 112 -19.81 21.68 6.88
N VAL A 113 -20.18 20.39 6.98
CA VAL A 113 -21.49 19.95 7.46
C VAL A 113 -21.67 20.21 8.96
N ALA A 114 -20.61 20.04 9.75
CA ALA A 114 -20.63 20.29 11.20
C ALA A 114 -20.68 21.79 11.56
N GLY A 115 -20.73 22.70 10.59
CA GLY A 115 -20.90 24.13 10.80
C GLY A 115 -19.68 24.85 11.41
N ARG A 116 -18.55 24.16 11.56
CA ARG A 116 -17.26 24.75 11.96
C ARG A 116 -16.46 25.01 10.69
N ARG A 117 -16.55 26.24 10.18
CA ARG A 117 -15.62 26.78 9.19
C ARG A 117 -14.30 27.14 9.85
#